data_AF-A0A6P0U0L7-F1
#
_entry.id   AF-A0A6P0U0L7-F1
#
_cell.length_a   1.000
_cell.length_b   1.000
_cell.length_c   1.000
_cell.angle_alpha   90.00
_cell.angle_beta   90.00
_cell.angle_gamma   90.00
#
_symmetry.space_group_name_H-M   'P 1'
#
loop_
_entity.id
_entity.type
_entity.pdbx_description
1 polymer ?
#
loop_
_entity_poly.entity_id
_entity_poly.type
_entity_poly.pdbx_seq_one_letter_code
_entity_poly.pdbx_strand_id
1 'polypeptide(L)'
;MQIRRRPPTSAVEMGSLRYEVALPNSKPQNILEEIVWYKEKEVDYLRDKQSLIELKKKINLMSAPLDFLATLSTGKTQPAVIAEVKKASPSKGVIREDFEPVTIAKAYQQNGASCISVLTDKKFFQGSFEYLSNIRKNVDLPLLCKDFLIYPYQIYLARLYG
;
A
#
# COMPACT_ATOMS: atom_id res chain seq x y z
N MET A 1 -20.99 -8.96 0.09
CA MET A 1 -20.29 -9.17 -1.19
C MET A 1 -19.10 -10.08 -0.94
N GLN A 2 -19.03 -11.24 -1.62
CA GLN A 2 -17.90 -12.16 -1.48
C GLN A 2 -16.84 -11.80 -2.52
N ILE A 3 -15.61 -11.54 -2.08
CA ILE A 3 -14.49 -11.21 -2.99
C ILE A 3 -13.68 -12.47 -3.23
N ARG A 4 -13.63 -12.93 -4.48
CA ARG A 4 -12.77 -14.07 -4.86
C ARG A 4 -11.33 -13.59 -4.84
N ARG A 5 -10.44 -14.34 -4.19
CA ARG A 5 -9.04 -13.94 -4.10
C ARG A 5 -8.24 -14.29 -5.36
N ARG A 6 -8.64 -15.33 -6.07
CA ARG A 6 -7.99 -15.82 -7.29
C ARG A 6 -9.04 -16.03 -8.38
N PRO A 7 -8.63 -15.92 -9.67
CA PRO A 7 -9.48 -16.34 -10.76
C PRO A 7 -9.84 -17.83 -10.64
N PRO A 8 -11.03 -18.24 -11.10
CA PRO A 8 -11.43 -19.65 -11.10
C PRO A 8 -10.57 -20.50 -12.05
N THR A 9 -9.84 -19.85 -12.96
CA THR A 9 -8.91 -20.48 -13.89
C THR A 9 -7.52 -19.89 -13.72
N SER A 10 -6.51 -20.75 -13.85
CA SER A 10 -5.11 -20.32 -13.93
C SER A 10 -4.66 -20.39 -15.37
N ALA A 11 -4.12 -19.29 -15.89
CA ALA A 11 -3.44 -19.32 -17.18
C ALA A 11 -2.14 -20.13 -17.06
N VAL A 12 -1.85 -20.94 -18.07
CA VAL A 12 -0.63 -21.73 -18.15
C VAL A 12 0.27 -21.11 -19.21
N GLU A 13 1.46 -20.71 -18.79
CA GLU A 13 2.52 -20.22 -19.69
C GLU A 13 3.31 -21.43 -20.23
N MET A 14 3.39 -21.58 -21.55
CA MET A 14 4.19 -22.59 -22.24
C MET A 14 5.07 -21.93 -23.30
N GLY A 15 6.33 -21.64 -22.95
CA GLY A 15 7.25 -20.90 -23.80
C GLY A 15 6.76 -19.47 -24.01
N SER A 16 6.45 -19.10 -25.25
CA SER A 16 5.87 -17.78 -25.60
C SER A 16 4.33 -17.78 -25.67
N LEU A 17 3.68 -18.91 -25.39
CA LEU A 17 2.23 -19.07 -25.51
C LEU A 17 1.59 -19.08 -24.12
N ARG A 18 0.51 -18.32 -23.96
CA ARG A 18 -0.33 -18.32 -22.76
C ARG A 18 -1.67 -18.99 -23.08
N TYR A 19 -1.96 -20.10 -22.42
CA TYR A 19 -3.23 -20.81 -22.53
C TYR A 19 -4.12 -20.46 -21.36
N GLU A 20 -5.37 -20.08 -21.63
CA GLU A 20 -6.36 -19.78 -20.60
C GLU A 20 -7.73 -20.31 -21.03
N VAL A 21 -8.38 -21.09 -20.17
CA VAL A 21 -9.76 -21.55 -20.42
C VAL A 21 -10.71 -20.46 -19.98
N ALA A 22 -11.51 -19.94 -20.91
CA ALA A 22 -12.53 -18.95 -20.60
C ALA A 22 -13.74 -19.64 -19.94
N LEU A 23 -13.75 -19.70 -18.60
CA LEU A 23 -14.93 -20.11 -17.84
C LEU A 23 -15.87 -18.92 -17.58
N PRO A 24 -17.18 -19.17 -17.34
CA PRO A 24 -18.05 -18.18 -16.72
C PRO A 24 -17.40 -17.63 -15.46
N ASN A 25 -17.42 -16.30 -15.28
CA ASN A 25 -16.76 -15.58 -14.18
C ASN A 25 -15.22 -15.60 -14.18
N SER A 26 -14.57 -15.81 -15.33
CA SER A 26 -13.11 -15.71 -15.48
C SER A 26 -12.55 -14.29 -15.29
N LYS A 27 -13.40 -13.25 -15.35
CA LYS A 27 -13.02 -11.86 -15.07
C LYS A 27 -13.42 -11.44 -13.64
N PRO A 28 -12.73 -10.45 -13.04
CA PRO A 28 -13.17 -9.86 -11.78
C PRO A 28 -14.57 -9.27 -11.91
N GLN A 29 -15.40 -9.39 -10.88
CA GLN A 29 -16.77 -8.85 -10.90
C GLN A 29 -16.81 -7.36 -10.57
N ASN A 30 -15.77 -6.84 -9.92
CA ASN A 30 -15.63 -5.45 -9.54
C ASN A 30 -14.14 -5.07 -9.37
N ILE A 31 -13.87 -3.78 -9.21
CA ILE A 31 -12.51 -3.25 -9.09
C ILE A 31 -11.76 -3.80 -7.86
N LEU A 32 -12.45 -4.01 -6.73
CA LEU A 32 -11.80 -4.52 -5.53
C LEU A 32 -11.33 -5.97 -5.73
N GLU A 33 -12.12 -6.78 -6.44
CA GLU A 33 -11.73 -8.14 -6.81
C GLU A 33 -10.52 -8.14 -7.76
N GLU A 34 -10.49 -7.24 -8.75
CA GLU A 34 -9.32 -7.10 -9.63
C GLU A 34 -8.05 -6.73 -8.85
N ILE A 35 -8.18 -5.80 -7.90
CA ILE A 35 -7.10 -5.39 -7.01
C ILE A 35 -6.60 -6.57 -6.19
N VAL A 36 -7.50 -7.35 -5.58
CA VAL A 36 -7.12 -8.52 -4.77
C VAL A 36 -6.44 -9.59 -5.62
N TRP A 37 -6.93 -9.88 -6.84
CA TRP A 37 -6.30 -10.84 -7.75
C TRP A 37 -4.88 -10.43 -8.13
N TYR A 38 -4.66 -9.14 -8.37
CA TYR A 38 -3.32 -8.62 -8.62
C TYR A 38 -2.44 -8.70 -7.37
N LYS A 39 -3.00 -8.37 -6.20
CA LYS A 39 -2.27 -8.37 -4.92
C LYS A 39 -1.80 -9.77 -4.52
N GLU A 40 -2.54 -10.83 -4.83
CA GLU A 40 -2.07 -12.22 -4.65
C GLU A 40 -0.72 -12.43 -5.36
N LYS A 41 -0.65 -12.10 -6.65
CA LYS A 41 0.57 -12.26 -7.46
C LYS A 41 1.71 -11.37 -6.96
N GLU A 42 1.39 -10.13 -6.58
CA GLU A 42 2.37 -9.19 -6.06
C GLU A 42 2.96 -9.67 -4.73
N VAL A 43 2.14 -10.19 -3.82
CA VAL A 43 2.64 -10.70 -2.53
C VAL A 43 3.51 -11.94 -2.70
N ASP A 44 3.15 -12.85 -3.63
CA ASP A 44 3.99 -14.01 -3.93
C ASP A 44 5.37 -13.57 -4.46
N TYR A 45 5.40 -12.64 -5.42
CA TYR A 45 6.64 -12.06 -5.92
C TYR A 45 7.49 -11.37 -4.84
N LEU A 46 6.85 -10.62 -3.92
CA LEU A 46 7.55 -9.96 -2.83
C LEU A 46 8.16 -10.96 -1.85
N ARG A 47 7.44 -12.04 -1.53
CA ARG A 47 7.92 -13.12 -0.64
C ARG A 47 9.11 -13.87 -1.23
N ASP A 48 9.11 -14.09 -2.55
CA ASP A 48 10.22 -14.72 -3.26
C ASP A 48 11.48 -13.83 -3.24
N LYS A 49 11.29 -12.52 -3.36
CA LYS A 49 12.39 -11.55 -3.29
C LYS A 49 12.95 -11.35 -1.89
N GLN A 50 12.10 -11.37 -0.87
CA GLN A 50 12.50 -11.12 0.49
C GLN A 50 11.64 -11.94 1.45
N SER A 51 12.28 -12.87 2.14
CA SER A 51 11.61 -13.80 3.03
C SER A 51 11.08 -13.11 4.29
N LEU A 52 10.07 -13.72 4.93
CA LEU A 52 9.54 -13.24 6.21
C LEU A 52 10.59 -13.25 7.32
N ILE A 53 11.52 -14.22 7.29
CA ILE A 53 12.59 -14.34 8.29
C ILE A 53 13.53 -13.13 8.20
N GLU A 54 13.92 -12.74 6.99
CA GLU A 54 14.77 -11.56 6.77
C GLU A 54 14.05 -10.25 7.15
N LEU A 55 12.74 -10.14 6.86
CA LEU A 55 11.94 -9.00 7.30
C LEU A 55 11.96 -8.88 8.83
N LYS A 56 11.69 -9.97 9.55
CA LYS A 56 11.70 -9.97 11.03
C LYS A 56 13.07 -9.57 11.59
N LYS A 57 14.16 -10.08 11.02
CA LYS A 57 15.53 -9.70 11.43
C LYS A 57 15.75 -8.19 11.30
N LYS A 58 15.35 -7.59 10.18
CA LYS A 58 15.48 -6.13 9.96
C LYS A 58 14.60 -5.34 10.92
N ILE A 59 13.36 -5.76 11.12
CA ILE A 59 12.38 -5.06 11.98
C ILE A 59 12.81 -5.07 13.45
N ASN A 60 13.43 -6.14 13.93
CA ASN A 60 13.94 -6.23 15.31
C ASN A 60 15.04 -5.20 15.62
N LEU A 61 15.68 -4.62 14.60
CA LEU A 61 16.70 -3.59 14.74
C LEU A 61 16.13 -2.17 14.63
N MET A 62 14.83 -2.02 14.38
CA MET A 62 14.18 -0.72 14.18
C MET A 62 13.70 -0.13 15.52
N SER A 63 13.76 1.19 15.65
CA SER A 63 13.15 1.93 16.75
C SER A 63 11.64 1.68 16.81
N ALA A 64 11.02 1.78 17.99
CA ALA A 64 9.58 1.60 18.18
C ALA A 64 8.73 2.47 17.21
N PRO A 65 7.53 2.00 16.80
CA PRO A 65 6.60 2.82 16.02
C PRO A 65 6.12 4.02 16.82
N LEU A 66 5.72 5.08 16.12
CA LEU A 66 5.02 6.20 16.75
C LEU A 66 3.57 5.80 17.07
N ASP A 67 3.01 6.41 18.11
CA ASP A 67 1.64 6.12 18.56
C ASP A 67 0.60 6.82 17.69
N PHE A 68 0.15 6.13 16.65
CA PHE A 68 -0.84 6.66 15.70
C PHE A 68 -2.17 7.02 16.37
N LEU A 69 -2.66 6.22 17.34
CA LEU A 69 -3.96 6.47 17.97
C LEU A 69 -3.87 7.64 18.95
N ALA A 70 -2.81 7.74 19.75
CA ALA A 70 -2.64 8.84 20.68
C ALA A 70 -2.58 10.20 19.96
N THR A 71 -1.87 10.29 18.82
CA THR A 71 -1.79 11.54 18.04
C THR A 71 -3.11 11.98 17.41
N LEU A 72 -4.03 11.04 17.13
CA LEU A 72 -5.38 11.40 16.69
C LEU A 72 -6.22 11.94 17.84
N SER A 73 -6.15 11.30 19.01
CA SER A 73 -6.87 11.73 20.21
C SER A 73 -6.41 13.08 20.75
N THR A 74 -5.13 13.42 20.53
CA THR A 74 -4.49 14.67 21.01
C THR A 74 -4.14 15.64 19.88
N GLY A 75 -4.85 15.53 18.74
CA GLY A 75 -4.56 16.29 17.53
C GLY A 75 -4.48 17.80 17.77
N LYS A 76 -3.54 18.46 17.08
CA LYS A 76 -3.37 19.93 17.15
C LYS A 76 -4.57 20.70 16.62
N THR A 77 -5.34 20.06 15.74
CA THR A 77 -6.57 20.61 15.15
C THR A 77 -7.78 19.80 15.61
N GLN A 78 -8.93 20.46 15.63
CA GLN A 78 -10.22 19.79 15.75
C GLN A 78 -11.07 20.14 14.51
N PRO A 79 -11.40 19.17 13.64
CA PRO A 79 -11.10 17.74 13.75
C PRO A 79 -9.60 17.42 13.58
N ALA A 80 -9.16 16.29 14.15
CA ALA A 80 -7.85 15.71 13.88
C ALA A 80 -7.82 15.16 12.43
N VAL A 81 -6.76 15.44 11.69
CA VAL A 81 -6.69 15.14 10.25
C VAL A 81 -5.64 14.07 9.95
N ILE A 82 -6.05 13.03 9.22
CA ILE A 82 -5.14 12.11 8.52
C ILE A 82 -5.04 12.58 7.07
N ALA A 83 -3.94 13.25 6.72
CA ALA A 83 -3.75 13.76 5.37
C ALA A 83 -3.20 12.67 4.45
N GLU A 84 -3.79 12.47 3.27
CA GLU A 84 -3.43 11.37 2.38
C GLU A 84 -2.55 11.82 1.20
N VAL A 85 -1.35 11.21 1.09
CA VAL A 85 -0.44 11.36 -0.03
C VAL A 85 -0.82 10.35 -1.12
N LYS A 86 -1.45 10.83 -2.19
CA LYS A 86 -2.06 10.00 -3.24
C LYS A 86 -1.84 10.60 -4.64
N LYS A 87 -1.23 9.82 -5.54
CA LYS A 87 -0.97 10.24 -6.94
C LYS A 87 -2.18 10.01 -7.84
N ALA A 88 -2.77 8.83 -7.78
CA ALA A 88 -3.88 8.43 -8.66
C ALA A 88 -4.94 7.60 -7.92
N SER A 89 -6.07 7.34 -8.59
CA SER A 89 -7.00 6.28 -8.19
C SER A 89 -7.76 5.70 -9.38
N PRO A 90 -8.28 4.47 -9.28
CA PRO A 90 -9.04 3.85 -10.37
C PRO A 90 -10.22 4.68 -10.87
N SER A 91 -10.90 5.40 -9.98
CA SER A 91 -12.10 6.18 -10.32
C SER A 91 -11.80 7.56 -10.91
N LYS A 92 -10.62 8.14 -10.67
CA LYS A 92 -10.29 9.51 -11.07
C LYS A 92 -9.05 9.63 -11.96
N GLY A 93 -8.35 8.52 -12.25
CA GLY A 93 -7.06 8.59 -12.93
C GLY A 93 -6.00 9.28 -12.07
N VAL A 94 -5.07 9.97 -12.73
CA VAL A 94 -4.05 10.80 -12.05
C VAL A 94 -4.72 12.02 -11.43
N ILE A 95 -4.53 12.20 -10.12
CA ILE A 95 -5.05 13.35 -9.37
C ILE A 95 -4.03 14.49 -9.36
N ARG A 96 -2.74 14.14 -9.38
CA ARG A 96 -1.63 15.09 -9.39
C ARG A 96 -0.51 14.58 -10.28
N GLU A 97 -0.29 15.27 -11.40
CA GLU A 97 0.79 14.97 -12.34
C GLU A 97 2.15 15.19 -11.68
N ASP A 98 2.40 16.42 -11.21
CA ASP A 98 3.61 16.83 -10.48
C ASP A 98 3.57 16.32 -9.03
N PHE A 99 3.99 15.07 -8.87
CA PHE A 99 3.85 14.33 -7.63
C PHE A 99 5.18 14.19 -6.87
N GLU A 100 5.41 15.12 -5.94
CA GLU A 100 6.56 15.13 -5.03
C GLU A 100 6.14 14.68 -3.62
N PRO A 101 6.18 13.37 -3.29
CA PRO A 101 5.53 12.82 -2.09
C PRO A 101 6.09 13.38 -0.79
N VAL A 102 7.41 13.60 -0.73
CA VAL A 102 8.08 14.15 0.47
C VAL A 102 7.68 15.60 0.68
N THR A 103 7.63 16.40 -0.38
CA THR A 103 7.21 17.81 -0.31
C THR A 103 5.76 17.93 0.16
N ILE A 104 4.87 17.09 -0.38
CA ILE A 104 3.47 17.04 0.04
C ILE A 104 3.35 16.65 1.52
N ALA A 105 4.08 15.63 1.97
CA ALA A 105 4.05 15.19 3.36
C ALA A 105 4.57 16.25 4.35
N LYS A 106 5.66 16.95 4.00
CA LYS A 106 6.16 18.09 4.80
C LYS A 106 5.14 19.21 4.88
N ALA A 107 4.46 19.53 3.78
CA ALA A 107 3.40 20.52 3.78
C ALA A 107 2.23 20.11 4.71
N TYR A 108 1.82 18.83 4.72
CA TYR A 108 0.81 18.34 5.65
C TYR A 108 1.24 18.47 7.11
N GLN A 109 2.49 18.11 7.44
CA GLN A 109 3.02 18.29 8.79
C GLN A 109 3.03 19.76 9.23
N GLN A 110 3.48 20.66 8.36
CA GLN A 110 3.54 22.10 8.64
C GLN A 110 2.15 22.72 8.85
N ASN A 111 1.13 22.20 8.17
CA ASN A 111 -0.24 22.71 8.23
C ASN A 111 -1.12 21.95 9.25
N GLY A 112 -0.52 21.21 10.18
CA GLY A 112 -1.22 20.69 11.35
C GLY A 112 -1.92 19.34 11.17
N ALA A 113 -1.56 18.54 10.15
CA ALA A 113 -2.02 17.15 10.11
C ALA A 113 -1.59 16.38 11.37
N SER A 114 -2.45 15.51 11.87
CA SER A 114 -2.13 14.62 13.01
C SER A 114 -1.34 13.41 12.54
N CYS A 115 -1.75 12.82 11.42
CA CYS A 115 -1.09 11.67 10.80
C CYS A 115 -1.06 11.82 9.28
N ILE A 116 -0.26 11.00 8.62
CA ILE A 116 -0.20 10.95 7.16
C ILE A 116 -0.51 9.54 6.67
N SER A 117 -1.45 9.42 5.74
CA SER A 117 -1.73 8.19 5.00
C SER A 117 -0.93 8.21 3.69
N VAL A 118 -0.18 7.14 3.39
CA VAL A 118 0.61 7.05 2.17
C VAL A 118 0.16 5.85 1.36
N LEU A 119 -0.29 6.07 0.12
CA LEU A 119 -0.66 4.99 -0.78
C LEU A 119 0.60 4.24 -1.23
N THR A 120 0.63 2.94 -0.99
CA THR A 120 1.75 2.06 -1.39
C THR A 120 1.41 1.13 -2.55
N ASP A 121 0.12 1.02 -2.92
CA ASP A 121 -0.31 0.24 -4.08
C ASP A 121 0.18 0.87 -5.40
N LYS A 122 1.06 0.16 -6.10
CA LYS A 122 1.71 0.68 -7.31
C LYS A 122 0.78 0.67 -8.53
N LYS A 123 0.00 -0.39 -8.73
CA LYS A 123 -0.74 -0.59 -9.99
C LYS A 123 -1.95 0.34 -10.10
N PHE A 124 -2.74 0.48 -9.04
CA PHE A 124 -4.05 1.14 -9.10
C PHE A 124 -4.01 2.57 -8.56
N PHE A 125 -3.07 2.87 -7.66
CA PHE A 125 -2.92 4.18 -7.04
C PHE A 125 -1.63 4.92 -7.41
N GLN A 126 -0.74 4.27 -8.19
CA GLN A 126 0.60 4.76 -8.50
C GLN A 126 1.41 5.15 -7.24
N GLY A 127 1.17 4.41 -6.16
CA GLY A 127 1.89 4.50 -4.90
C GLY A 127 3.20 3.73 -4.91
N SER A 128 3.90 3.75 -3.78
CA SER A 128 5.14 2.98 -3.59
C SER A 128 5.53 2.87 -2.12
N PHE A 129 6.06 1.72 -1.72
CA PHE A 129 6.75 1.56 -0.43
C PHE A 129 7.97 2.50 -0.30
N GLU A 130 8.62 2.86 -1.41
CA GLU A 130 9.70 3.86 -1.40
C GLU A 130 9.18 5.25 -1.04
N TYR A 131 7.96 5.60 -1.43
CA TYR A 131 7.34 6.87 -1.00
C TYR A 131 7.13 6.87 0.51
N LEU A 132 6.62 5.76 1.07
CA LEU A 132 6.47 5.60 2.52
C LEU A 132 7.81 5.78 3.25
N SER A 133 8.88 5.12 2.79
CA SER A 133 10.21 5.23 3.42
C SER A 133 10.83 6.61 3.28
N ASN A 134 10.72 7.23 2.10
CA ASN A 134 11.24 8.57 1.89
C ASN A 134 10.49 9.61 2.72
N ILE A 135 9.17 9.46 2.89
CA ILE A 135 8.37 10.30 3.78
C ILE A 135 8.78 10.07 5.24
N ARG A 136 8.90 8.82 5.69
CA ARG A 136 9.29 8.48 7.08
C ARG A 136 10.60 9.15 7.51
N LYS A 137 11.57 9.26 6.61
CA LYS A 137 12.87 9.93 6.84
C LYS A 137 12.77 11.46 6.95
N ASN A 138 11.63 12.05 6.59
CA ASN A 138 11.48 13.49 6.35
C ASN A 138 10.34 14.15 7.14
N VAL A 139 9.56 13.38 7.89
CA VAL A 139 8.46 13.86 8.73
C VAL A 139 8.49 13.13 10.07
N ASP A 140 7.92 13.74 11.09
CA ASP A 140 7.86 13.25 12.48
C ASP A 140 6.47 12.72 12.84
N LEU A 141 5.47 12.91 11.98
CA LEU A 141 4.12 12.40 12.21
C LEU A 141 4.04 10.86 12.06
N PRO A 142 3.09 10.20 12.73
CA PRO A 142 2.77 8.80 12.46
C PRO A 142 2.29 8.61 11.02
N LEU A 143 2.74 7.51 10.41
CA LEU A 143 2.39 7.16 9.04
C LEU A 143 1.46 5.95 9.01
N LEU A 144 0.49 5.97 8.10
CA LEU A 144 -0.34 4.84 7.75
C LEU A 144 0.08 4.32 6.36
N CYS A 145 0.50 3.06 6.30
CA CYS A 145 0.67 2.33 5.05
C CYS A 145 -0.70 2.00 4.46
N LYS A 146 -1.16 2.78 3.49
CA LYS A 146 -2.47 2.61 2.86
C LYS A 146 -2.35 1.68 1.66
N ASP A 147 -2.75 0.43 1.86
CA ASP A 147 -2.68 -0.64 0.86
C ASP A 147 -3.82 -1.65 1.05
N PHE A 148 -3.91 -2.62 0.14
CA PHE A 148 -4.75 -3.81 0.25
C PHE A 148 -3.96 -4.93 0.93
N LEU A 149 -4.08 -5.01 2.26
CA LEU A 149 -3.43 -6.04 3.07
C LEU A 149 -4.27 -7.33 3.05
N ILE A 150 -3.76 -8.37 2.39
CA ILE A 150 -4.42 -9.67 2.26
C ILE A 150 -3.63 -10.81 2.93
N TYR A 151 -2.42 -10.51 3.42
CA TYR A 151 -1.57 -11.43 4.17
C TYR A 151 -0.73 -10.72 5.26
N PRO A 152 -0.41 -11.41 6.38
CA PRO A 152 0.44 -10.84 7.44
C PRO A 152 1.83 -10.39 6.98
N TYR A 153 2.40 -11.04 5.96
CA TYR A 153 3.68 -10.63 5.36
C TYR A 153 3.74 -9.13 5.04
N GLN A 154 2.64 -8.57 4.52
CA GLN A 154 2.57 -7.17 4.14
C GLN A 154 2.61 -6.23 5.35
N ILE A 155 2.18 -6.69 6.54
CA ILE A 155 2.27 -5.91 7.78
C ILE A 155 3.74 -5.74 8.19
N TYR A 156 4.53 -6.82 8.10
CA TYR A 156 5.98 -6.76 8.31
C TYR A 156 6.66 -5.89 7.25
N LEU A 157 6.24 -6.00 5.99
CA LEU A 157 6.76 -5.16 4.92
C LEU A 157 6.47 -3.67 5.20
N ALA A 158 5.24 -3.30 5.52
CA ALA A 158 4.86 -1.94 5.89
C ALA A 158 5.75 -1.40 7.02
N ARG A 159 5.91 -2.21 8.09
CA ARG A 159 6.78 -1.86 9.22
C ARG A 159 8.24 -1.62 8.82
N LEU A 160 8.77 -2.39 7.87
CA LEU A 160 10.13 -2.19 7.37
C LEU A 160 10.31 -0.84 6.67
N TYR A 161 9.29 -0.40 5.91
CA TYR A 161 9.37 0.82 5.12
C TYR A 161 9.00 2.08 5.90
N GLY A 162 8.25 2.02 7.00
CA GLY A 162 8.03 3.18 7.87
C GLY A 162 6.92 3.02 8.89
#